data_AF-A0A9D6RVF2-F1
#
_entry.id   AF-A0A9D6RVF2-F1
#
_cell.length_a   1.000
_cell.length_b   1.000
_cell.length_c   1.000
_cell.angle_alpha   90.00
_cell.angle_beta   90.00
_cell.angle_gamma   90.00
#
_symmetry.space_group_name_H-M   'P 1'
#
loop_
_entity.id
_entity.type
_entity.pdbx_description
1 polymer ?
#
loop_
_entity_poly.entity_id
_entity_poly.type
_entity_poly.pdbx_seq_one_letter_code
_entity_poly.pdbx_strand_id
1 'polypeptide(L)'
;MTKHTIFKLVVIGVLGITAVFLGTRQGASQGGGFKAGDTIPGFVLQAPSGGRADVRAAGTYDREEREWTVIFTHAIGTARPDEDAGFEALASGQVYLFSCAVFDNTFGRVETMEPQDTSPYKLGIEGTGADLVAARVEKAPASAGDFTSPILLTKGGEKGGIRIPRVALQAAYDDKNVYLLARWPDETENVIKNQWVFDGTTWTRTSSNVNDEDRFAFVFDINAEEYAAKGCAALCHATDTPATMRASNPDGHTDTWSWRAGRTNPLGFAEDLKMAPRFALDGGTSAYDNNWNASRTLPGFMAENDPGANARFLIRLPEGAKRAVPFRQ
;
A
#
# COMPACT_ATOMS: atom_id res chain seq x y z
N MET A 1 59.31 20.78 15.04
CA MET A 1 58.39 21.47 14.11
C MET A 1 57.44 20.39 13.59
N THR A 2 56.13 20.39 13.74
CA THR A 2 55.16 21.45 14.04
C THR A 2 53.92 20.81 14.67
N LYS A 3 53.29 21.54 15.60
CA LYS A 3 52.13 21.18 16.42
C LYS A 3 50.89 20.85 15.57
N HIS A 4 50.02 19.95 16.05
CA HIS A 4 48.63 19.89 15.62
C HIS A 4 47.71 20.06 16.83
N THR A 5 46.87 21.09 16.75
CA THR A 5 45.92 21.54 17.76
C THR A 5 44.66 20.67 17.72
N ILE A 6 44.17 20.27 18.90
CA ILE A 6 42.93 19.51 19.09
C ILE A 6 41.76 20.50 19.20
N PHE A 7 40.73 20.35 18.35
CA PHE A 7 39.40 20.93 18.59
C PHE A 7 38.53 19.88 19.30
N LYS A 8 38.02 20.20 20.49
CA LYS A 8 37.00 19.41 21.19
C LYS A 8 35.63 19.68 20.54
N LEU A 9 35.02 18.63 19.99
CA LEU A 9 33.58 18.60 19.74
C LEU A 9 32.92 17.83 20.89
N VAL A 10 31.99 18.48 21.59
CA VAL A 10 31.16 17.84 22.63
C VAL A 10 30.07 17.04 21.93
N VAL A 11 30.08 15.72 22.12
CA VAL A 11 29.02 14.80 21.68
C VAL A 11 27.98 14.70 22.79
N ILE A 12 26.74 15.10 22.50
CA ILE A 12 25.56 14.74 23.30
C ILE A 12 25.08 13.38 22.78
N GLY A 13 24.98 12.42 23.68
CA GLY A 13 24.77 11.00 23.38
C GLY A 13 23.38 10.67 22.83
N VAL A 14 23.37 9.76 21.87
CA VAL A 14 22.22 8.90 21.55
C VAL A 14 22.69 7.46 21.73
N LEU A 15 21.85 6.69 22.45
CA LEU A 15 22.08 5.30 22.88
C LEU A 15 22.49 4.40 21.71
N GLY A 16 23.61 3.70 21.93
CA GLY A 16 24.29 2.88 20.94
C GLY A 16 23.73 1.47 20.80
N ILE A 17 23.68 1.02 19.55
CA ILE A 17 23.69 -0.40 19.17
C ILE A 17 25.17 -0.82 19.09
N THR A 18 25.58 -1.78 19.92
CA THR A 18 26.92 -2.36 19.90
C THR A 18 27.02 -3.36 18.74
N ALA A 19 27.76 -3.03 17.69
CA ALA A 19 28.16 -4.00 16.68
C ALA A 19 29.32 -4.86 17.21
N VAL A 20 29.02 -6.12 17.53
CA VAL A 20 30.07 -7.14 17.78
C VAL A 20 30.60 -7.60 16.43
N PHE A 21 31.82 -7.18 16.07
CA PHE A 21 32.57 -7.76 14.96
C PHE A 21 33.09 -9.13 15.36
N LEU A 22 32.51 -10.19 14.77
CA LEU A 22 33.04 -11.55 14.83
C LEU A 22 33.25 -12.08 13.42
N GLY A 23 34.54 -12.20 13.05
CA GLY A 23 35.07 -13.23 12.14
C GLY A 23 34.70 -13.13 10.66
N THR A 24 35.72 -13.02 9.82
CA THR A 24 35.65 -13.37 8.40
C THR A 24 35.25 -14.84 8.26
N ARG A 25 33.95 -15.12 8.06
CA ARG A 25 33.49 -16.44 7.63
C ARG A 25 33.70 -16.57 6.12
N GLN A 26 34.56 -17.54 5.79
CA GLN A 26 34.68 -18.17 4.48
C GLN A 26 33.31 -18.36 3.83
N GLY A 27 33.29 -18.16 2.50
CA GLY A 27 32.10 -18.31 1.67
C GLY A 27 31.34 -19.59 1.99
N ALA A 28 30.07 -19.41 2.37
CA ALA A 28 29.13 -20.52 2.43
C ALA A 28 28.96 -21.07 1.00
N SER A 29 29.18 -22.37 0.89
CA SER A 29 29.12 -23.16 -0.33
C SER A 29 27.79 -23.02 -1.08
N GLN A 30 27.90 -22.75 -2.38
CA GLN A 30 26.97 -23.24 -3.42
C GLN A 30 26.72 -24.73 -3.19
N GLY A 31 25.47 -25.17 -2.97
CA GLY A 31 25.22 -26.59 -2.72
C GLY A 31 23.79 -26.93 -2.31
N GLY A 32 22.88 -26.92 -3.28
CA GLY A 32 21.52 -27.41 -3.17
C GLY A 32 20.65 -26.67 -4.18
N GLY A 33 20.49 -27.24 -5.39
CA GLY A 33 19.63 -26.65 -6.42
C GLY A 33 18.18 -26.54 -5.96
N PHE A 34 17.38 -25.72 -6.65
CA PHE A 34 15.95 -25.59 -6.37
C PHE A 34 15.24 -26.95 -6.42
N LYS A 35 14.24 -27.12 -5.56
CA LYS A 35 13.38 -28.32 -5.50
C LYS A 35 11.94 -27.96 -5.85
N ALA A 36 11.20 -28.96 -6.31
CA ALA A 36 9.77 -28.80 -6.56
C ALA A 36 9.06 -28.19 -5.34
N GLY A 37 8.27 -27.14 -5.56
CA GLY A 37 7.58 -26.37 -4.54
C GLY A 37 8.29 -25.09 -4.09
N ASP A 38 9.55 -24.87 -4.47
CA ASP A 38 10.27 -23.63 -4.18
C ASP A 38 9.59 -22.42 -4.85
N THR A 39 9.53 -21.27 -4.16
CA THR A 39 8.86 -20.07 -4.67
C THR A 39 9.74 -18.81 -4.63
N ILE A 40 9.52 -17.91 -5.58
CA ILE A 40 10.21 -16.61 -5.61
C ILE A 40 9.16 -15.51 -5.77
N PRO A 41 9.24 -14.41 -5.00
CA PRO A 41 8.30 -13.31 -5.14
C PRO A 41 8.17 -12.79 -6.57
N GLY A 42 6.93 -12.53 -6.98
CA GLY A 42 6.59 -12.04 -8.32
C GLY A 42 7.00 -10.61 -8.59
N PHE A 43 7.44 -9.89 -7.56
CA PHE A 43 7.77 -8.47 -7.58
C PHE A 43 9.03 -8.22 -6.76
N VAL A 44 9.76 -7.17 -7.17
CA VAL A 44 10.85 -6.59 -6.39
C VAL A 44 10.41 -5.21 -5.92
N LEU A 45 10.40 -5.03 -4.61
CA LEU A 45 9.99 -3.81 -3.93
C LEU A 45 11.11 -2.77 -3.91
N GLN A 46 10.76 -1.50 -3.93
CA GLN A 46 11.68 -0.37 -3.84
C GLN A 46 10.96 0.84 -3.25
N ALA A 47 11.68 1.77 -2.64
CA ALA A 47 11.07 3.01 -2.17
C ALA A 47 10.42 3.77 -3.35
N PRO A 48 9.12 4.12 -3.27
CA PRO A 48 8.52 5.00 -4.25
C PRO A 48 9.10 6.42 -4.14
N SER A 49 8.88 7.24 -5.16
CA SER A 49 9.31 8.64 -5.19
C SER A 49 8.26 9.52 -5.88
N GLY A 50 8.36 10.84 -5.72
CA GLY A 50 7.42 11.78 -6.35
C GLY A 50 6.05 11.76 -5.68
N GLY A 51 4.99 12.14 -6.41
CA GLY A 51 3.60 12.15 -5.91
C GLY A 51 3.17 10.78 -5.39
N ARG A 52 3.61 9.71 -6.08
CA ARG A 52 3.37 8.30 -5.70
C ARG A 52 3.83 7.89 -4.30
N ALA A 53 4.61 8.73 -3.61
CA ALA A 53 5.17 8.49 -2.29
C ALA A 53 4.55 9.38 -1.18
N ASP A 54 3.54 10.19 -1.50
CA ASP A 54 2.99 11.20 -0.58
C ASP A 54 2.14 10.58 0.52
N VAL A 55 1.57 9.39 0.28
CA VAL A 55 0.78 8.66 1.26
C VAL A 55 1.60 7.59 1.99
N ARG A 56 1.75 7.77 3.31
CA ARG A 56 2.27 6.73 4.21
C ARG A 56 1.14 5.82 4.65
N ALA A 57 1.44 4.54 4.79
CA ALA A 57 0.49 3.59 5.33
C ALA A 57 1.16 2.48 6.13
N ALA A 58 0.56 2.11 7.25
CA ALA A 58 0.99 1.00 8.08
C ALA A 58 -0.18 0.04 8.31
N GLY A 59 -0.06 -1.17 7.79
CA GLY A 59 -1.05 -2.23 7.88
C GLY A 59 -0.55 -3.41 8.73
N THR A 60 -1.40 -3.89 9.63
CA THR A 60 -1.18 -5.09 10.43
C THR A 60 -2.37 -6.04 10.30
N TYR A 61 -2.11 -7.34 10.26
CA TYR A 61 -3.14 -8.36 10.30
C TYR A 61 -3.09 -9.09 11.64
N ASP A 62 -4.21 -9.09 12.35
CA ASP A 62 -4.41 -9.90 13.54
C ASP A 62 -4.91 -11.29 13.12
N ARG A 63 -4.14 -12.34 13.44
CA ARG A 63 -4.47 -13.72 13.06
C ARG A 63 -5.50 -14.37 13.98
N GLU A 64 -5.62 -13.90 15.21
CA GLU A 64 -6.57 -14.42 16.19
C GLU A 64 -7.95 -13.80 15.94
N GLU A 65 -8.00 -12.48 15.76
CA GLU A 65 -9.21 -11.74 15.44
C GLU A 65 -9.58 -11.78 13.96
N ARG A 66 -8.63 -12.20 13.10
CA ARG A 66 -8.79 -12.29 11.64
C ARG A 66 -9.21 -10.96 11.05
N GLU A 67 -8.41 -9.94 11.34
CA GLU A 67 -8.72 -8.55 11.03
C GLU A 67 -7.51 -7.81 10.47
N TRP A 68 -7.71 -7.08 9.38
CA TRP A 68 -6.77 -6.06 8.93
C TRP A 68 -7.03 -4.74 9.65
N THR A 69 -5.94 -4.09 10.07
CA THR A 69 -5.92 -2.71 10.56
C THR A 69 -4.91 -1.93 9.72
N VAL A 70 -5.34 -0.86 9.05
CA VAL A 70 -4.47 -0.01 8.23
C VAL A 70 -4.66 1.46 8.61
N ILE A 71 -3.54 2.13 8.92
CA ILE A 71 -3.51 3.58 9.16
C ILE A 71 -2.83 4.25 7.98
N PHE A 72 -3.52 5.19 7.35
CA PHE A 72 -3.01 6.07 6.30
C PHE A 72 -2.64 7.42 6.90
N THR A 73 -1.59 8.03 6.38
CA THR A 73 -1.15 9.38 6.73
C THR A 73 -0.81 10.13 5.46
N HIS A 74 -1.42 11.30 5.30
CA HIS A 74 -1.15 12.23 4.23
C HIS A 74 -0.97 13.63 4.83
N ALA A 75 -0.11 14.45 4.22
CA ALA A 75 0.05 15.82 4.66
C ALA A 75 -1.28 16.58 4.50
N ILE A 76 -1.54 17.58 5.35
CA ILE A 76 -2.75 18.39 5.20
C ILE A 76 -2.75 19.15 3.88
N GLY A 77 -1.59 19.65 3.46
CA GLY A 77 -1.45 20.34 2.18
C GLY A 77 -0.75 19.49 1.13
N THR A 78 -1.15 19.69 -0.13
CA THR A 78 -0.48 19.09 -1.28
C THR A 78 0.31 20.14 -2.06
N ALA A 79 1.48 19.75 -2.57
CA ALA A 79 2.23 20.56 -3.53
C ALA A 79 1.76 20.34 -4.99
N ARG A 80 0.81 19.43 -5.21
CA ARG A 80 0.30 18.98 -6.52
C ARG A 80 -1.24 18.94 -6.51
N PRO A 81 -1.91 20.11 -6.41
CA PRO A 81 -3.38 20.18 -6.34
C PRO A 81 -4.09 19.74 -7.65
N ASP A 82 -3.33 19.45 -8.71
CA ASP A 82 -3.80 18.82 -9.95
C ASP A 82 -3.68 17.28 -9.95
N GLU A 83 -3.13 16.71 -8.89
CA GLU A 83 -2.96 15.26 -8.68
C GLU A 83 -3.69 14.83 -7.40
N ASP A 84 -3.50 15.55 -6.29
CA ASP A 84 -3.87 15.10 -4.96
C ASP A 84 -4.93 15.99 -4.31
N ALA A 85 -5.70 15.43 -3.38
CA ALA A 85 -6.64 16.20 -2.57
C ALA A 85 -5.89 16.98 -1.47
N GLY A 86 -6.13 18.30 -1.41
CA GLY A 86 -5.67 19.15 -0.32
C GLY A 86 -6.70 19.24 0.83
N PHE A 87 -6.26 18.95 2.05
CA PHE A 87 -7.09 18.94 3.27
C PHE A 87 -6.95 20.22 4.12
N GLU A 88 -6.37 21.29 3.58
CA GLU A 88 -6.07 22.54 4.29
C GLU A 88 -7.33 23.22 4.86
N ALA A 89 -8.47 23.03 4.20
CA ALA A 89 -9.74 23.61 4.61
C ALA A 89 -10.54 22.70 5.57
N LEU A 90 -10.05 21.50 5.91
CA LEU A 90 -10.74 20.55 6.81
C LEU A 90 -11.05 21.18 8.16
N ALA A 91 -10.05 21.80 8.79
CA ALA A 91 -10.20 22.46 10.09
C ALA A 91 -11.16 23.66 10.06
N SER A 92 -11.45 24.20 8.88
CA SER A 92 -12.39 25.32 8.66
C SER A 92 -13.80 24.84 8.29
N GLY A 93 -14.05 23.52 8.29
CA GLY A 93 -15.35 22.93 8.03
C GLY A 93 -15.61 22.48 6.60
N GLN A 94 -14.59 22.48 5.72
CA GLN A 94 -14.72 21.88 4.38
C GLN A 94 -15.03 20.39 4.51
N VAL A 95 -15.89 19.91 3.61
CA VAL A 95 -16.26 18.51 3.48
C VAL A 95 -15.67 17.96 2.19
N TYR A 96 -15.12 16.75 2.26
CA TYR A 96 -14.47 16.05 1.16
C TYR A 96 -15.27 14.80 0.82
N LEU A 97 -15.64 14.64 -0.44
CA LEU A 97 -16.30 13.42 -0.89
C LEU A 97 -15.27 12.33 -1.11
N PHE A 98 -15.59 11.13 -0.64
CA PHE A 98 -14.73 9.97 -0.85
C PHE A 98 -15.53 8.68 -0.98
N SER A 99 -14.89 7.65 -1.50
CA SER A 99 -15.35 6.27 -1.45
C SER A 99 -14.19 5.40 -0.96
N CYS A 100 -14.47 4.16 -0.59
CA CYS A 100 -13.42 3.20 -0.28
C CYS A 100 -13.67 1.85 -0.96
N ALA A 101 -12.59 1.13 -1.24
CA ALA A 101 -12.66 -0.20 -1.82
C ALA A 101 -11.76 -1.17 -1.04
N VAL A 102 -12.34 -2.28 -0.60
CA VAL A 102 -11.62 -3.43 -0.05
C VAL A 102 -11.51 -4.46 -1.15
N PHE A 103 -10.37 -5.12 -1.24
CA PHE A 103 -10.12 -6.23 -2.16
C PHE A 103 -9.63 -7.39 -1.29
N ASP A 104 -10.55 -8.27 -0.94
CA ASP A 104 -10.31 -9.46 -0.12
C ASP A 104 -9.99 -10.61 -1.09
N ASN A 105 -8.78 -11.15 -1.09
CA ASN A 105 -8.39 -12.19 -2.04
C ASN A 105 -8.72 -13.62 -1.56
N THR A 106 -9.71 -13.79 -0.69
CA THR A 106 -10.15 -15.11 -0.21
C THR A 106 -10.53 -16.05 -1.38
N PHE A 107 -9.63 -17.00 -1.67
CA PHE A 107 -9.73 -18.12 -2.64
C PHE A 107 -9.54 -17.86 -4.15
N GLY A 108 -8.82 -16.82 -4.58
CA GLY A 108 -8.43 -16.67 -6.00
C GLY A 108 -9.63 -16.49 -6.96
N ARG A 109 -10.75 -16.02 -6.42
CA ARG A 109 -11.95 -15.69 -7.18
C ARG A 109 -11.85 -14.25 -7.65
N VAL A 110 -11.84 -14.04 -8.96
CA VAL A 110 -11.72 -12.71 -9.57
C VAL A 110 -12.86 -11.78 -9.14
N GLU A 111 -13.99 -12.37 -8.72
CA GLU A 111 -15.18 -11.70 -8.22
C GLU A 111 -14.97 -10.90 -6.92
N THR A 112 -13.91 -11.16 -6.16
CA THR A 112 -13.62 -10.44 -4.90
C THR A 112 -12.73 -9.22 -5.07
N MET A 113 -12.29 -8.95 -6.31
CA MET A 113 -11.35 -7.88 -6.66
C MET A 113 -12.05 -6.61 -7.18
N GLU A 114 -13.25 -6.31 -6.71
CA GLU A 114 -14.05 -5.16 -7.16
C GLU A 114 -14.49 -4.24 -6.02
N PRO A 115 -14.73 -2.94 -6.31
CA PRO A 115 -15.19 -1.97 -5.31
C PRO A 115 -16.46 -2.45 -4.60
N GLN A 116 -16.32 -2.62 -3.29
CA GLN A 116 -17.28 -3.29 -2.43
C GLN A 116 -18.42 -2.37 -1.96
N ASP A 117 -18.08 -1.10 -1.75
CA ASP A 117 -19.02 -0.04 -1.43
C ASP A 117 -18.67 1.17 -2.30
N THR A 118 -19.47 1.38 -3.35
CA THR A 118 -19.28 2.53 -4.24
C THR A 118 -20.00 3.78 -3.72
N SER A 119 -20.53 3.76 -2.50
CA SER A 119 -21.25 4.91 -1.96
C SER A 119 -20.30 6.09 -1.76
N PRO A 120 -20.72 7.30 -2.14
CA PRO A 120 -20.02 8.50 -1.72
C PRO A 120 -20.28 8.74 -0.23
N TYR A 121 -19.19 8.91 0.52
CA TYR A 121 -19.14 9.34 1.90
C TYR A 121 -18.53 10.73 2.00
N LYS A 122 -18.75 11.38 3.14
CA LYS A 122 -18.23 12.72 3.44
C LYS A 122 -17.23 12.65 4.58
N LEU A 123 -15.99 13.07 4.34
CA LEU A 123 -15.00 13.37 5.38
C LEU A 123 -15.13 14.84 5.78
N GLY A 124 -15.15 15.11 7.07
CA GLY A 124 -15.19 16.48 7.61
C GLY A 124 -14.99 16.49 9.12
N ILE A 125 -15.14 17.66 9.76
CA ILE A 125 -15.10 17.79 11.23
C ILE A 125 -16.49 17.76 11.85
N GLU A 126 -16.56 17.73 13.18
CA GLU A 126 -17.85 17.76 13.89
C GLU A 126 -18.68 18.99 13.49
N GLY A 127 -19.99 18.78 13.28
CA GLY A 127 -20.92 19.85 12.90
C GLY A 127 -21.04 20.14 11.40
N THR A 128 -20.23 19.52 10.53
CA THR A 128 -20.30 19.73 9.06
C THR A 128 -21.31 18.83 8.35
N GLY A 129 -21.90 17.86 9.06
CA GLY A 129 -22.74 16.82 8.45
C GLY A 129 -21.95 15.75 7.69
N ALA A 130 -20.66 15.59 8.02
CA ALA A 130 -19.82 14.51 7.52
C ALA A 130 -20.23 13.13 8.07
N ASP A 131 -20.01 12.09 7.26
CA ASP A 131 -20.20 10.69 7.65
C ASP A 131 -18.99 10.19 8.45
N LEU A 132 -17.78 10.50 7.96
CA LEU A 132 -16.51 10.25 8.64
C LEU A 132 -16.05 11.55 9.29
N VAL A 133 -16.25 11.64 10.61
CA VAL A 133 -15.84 12.81 11.39
C VAL A 133 -14.38 12.66 11.80
N ALA A 134 -13.53 13.62 11.43
CA ALA A 134 -12.13 13.66 11.84
C ALA A 134 -11.99 14.37 13.20
N ALA A 135 -11.37 13.68 14.17
CA ALA A 135 -11.05 14.26 15.47
C ALA A 135 -9.67 14.93 15.47
N ARG A 136 -9.55 16.13 16.07
CA ARG A 136 -8.24 16.76 16.22
C ARG A 136 -7.39 16.01 17.25
N VAL A 137 -6.12 15.76 16.95
CA VAL A 137 -5.17 15.07 17.84
C VAL A 137 -3.93 15.92 18.11
N GLU A 138 -3.32 15.73 19.28
CA GLU A 138 -2.04 16.39 19.63
C GLU A 138 -0.82 15.62 19.13
N LYS A 139 -0.98 14.32 18.88
CA LYS A 139 0.07 13.42 18.42
C LYS A 139 -0.49 12.51 17.32
N ALA A 140 0.34 12.25 16.31
CA ALA A 140 0.07 11.26 15.29
C ALA A 140 -0.36 9.91 15.91
N PRO A 141 -1.50 9.34 15.51
CA PRO A 141 -1.93 8.01 15.93
C PRO A 141 -0.89 6.95 15.57
N ALA A 142 -0.52 6.10 16.53
CA ALA A 142 0.39 4.98 16.31
C ALA A 142 -0.33 3.63 16.21
N SER A 143 -1.58 3.58 16.67
CA SER A 143 -2.43 2.39 16.72
C SER A 143 -3.90 2.76 16.54
N ALA A 144 -4.75 1.76 16.27
CA ALA A 144 -6.19 1.97 16.15
C ALA A 144 -6.82 2.59 17.43
N GLY A 145 -6.27 2.27 18.62
CA GLY A 145 -6.76 2.80 19.89
C GLY A 145 -6.52 4.30 20.11
N ASP A 146 -5.66 4.92 19.30
CA ASP A 146 -5.40 6.35 19.35
C ASP A 146 -6.47 7.19 18.60
N PHE A 147 -7.34 6.53 17.82
CA PHE A 147 -8.44 7.19 17.13
C PHE A 147 -9.67 7.31 18.05
N THR A 148 -10.04 8.54 18.38
CA THR A 148 -11.16 8.86 19.29
C THR A 148 -12.42 9.31 18.57
N SER A 149 -12.37 9.48 17.24
CA SER A 149 -13.54 9.87 16.46
C SER A 149 -14.63 8.79 16.46
N PRO A 150 -15.89 9.14 16.19
CA PRO A 150 -16.92 8.14 15.91
C PRO A 150 -16.50 7.19 14.79
N ILE A 151 -16.92 5.92 14.90
CA ILE A 151 -16.71 4.91 13.86
C ILE A 151 -17.78 5.10 12.78
N LEU A 152 -17.35 5.34 11.54
CA LEU A 152 -18.17 5.15 10.37
C LEU A 152 -18.06 3.69 9.95
N LEU A 153 -19.18 2.97 9.92
CA LEU A 153 -19.23 1.61 9.39
C LEU A 153 -19.77 1.65 7.97
N THR A 154 -18.99 1.18 6.99
CA THR A 154 -19.43 1.12 5.60
C THR A 154 -20.59 0.14 5.42
N LYS A 155 -21.30 0.22 4.29
CA LYS A 155 -22.48 -0.62 4.04
C LYS A 155 -22.12 -2.10 3.94
N GLY A 156 -20.93 -2.40 3.40
CA GLY A 156 -20.55 -3.73 2.95
C GLY A 156 -21.40 -4.15 1.73
N GLY A 157 -21.45 -5.45 1.45
CA GLY A 157 -22.16 -5.94 0.26
C GLY A 157 -22.10 -7.45 0.09
N GLU A 158 -22.52 -7.90 -1.08
CA GLU A 158 -22.37 -9.28 -1.53
C GLU A 158 -22.21 -9.29 -3.05
N LYS A 159 -21.24 -10.06 -3.55
CA LYS A 159 -21.07 -10.27 -5.00
C LYS A 159 -20.78 -11.73 -5.30
N GLY A 160 -21.57 -12.33 -6.20
CA GLY A 160 -21.38 -13.73 -6.60
C GLY A 160 -21.48 -14.74 -5.44
N GLY A 161 -22.27 -14.43 -4.40
CA GLY A 161 -22.39 -15.25 -3.19
C GLY A 161 -21.26 -15.08 -2.18
N ILE A 162 -20.36 -14.10 -2.40
CA ILE A 162 -19.25 -13.79 -1.49
C ILE A 162 -19.63 -12.55 -0.68
N ARG A 163 -19.60 -12.69 0.65
CA ARG A 163 -19.84 -11.57 1.56
C ARG A 163 -18.65 -10.64 1.54
N ILE A 164 -18.95 -9.37 1.34
CA ILE A 164 -18.02 -8.27 1.38
C ILE A 164 -18.06 -7.70 2.81
N PRO A 165 -16.93 -7.64 3.53
CA PRO A 165 -16.91 -7.14 4.89
C PRO A 165 -17.27 -5.65 4.95
N ARG A 166 -17.84 -5.24 6.08
CA ARG A 166 -17.94 -3.82 6.40
C ARG A 166 -16.59 -3.33 6.90
N VAL A 167 -16.26 -2.10 6.56
CA VAL A 167 -15.04 -1.45 7.03
C VAL A 167 -15.43 -0.49 8.14
N ALA A 168 -14.78 -0.62 9.28
CA ALA A 168 -14.82 0.38 10.34
C ALA A 168 -13.78 1.45 10.02
N LEU A 169 -14.25 2.68 9.79
CA LEU A 169 -13.44 3.84 9.47
C LEU A 169 -13.45 4.83 10.63
N GLN A 170 -12.29 5.41 10.92
CA GLN A 170 -12.12 6.55 11.82
C GLN A 170 -11.13 7.52 11.21
N ALA A 171 -11.19 8.79 11.61
CA ALA A 171 -10.32 9.82 11.09
C ALA A 171 -9.80 10.72 12.21
N ALA A 172 -8.58 11.19 12.04
CA ALA A 172 -7.97 12.19 12.89
C ALA A 172 -7.20 13.21 12.06
N TYR A 173 -6.90 14.36 12.64
CA TYR A 173 -6.03 15.35 12.00
C TYR A 173 -5.27 16.18 13.03
N ASP A 174 -4.13 16.72 12.62
CA ASP A 174 -3.40 17.76 13.35
C ASP A 174 -3.06 18.90 12.40
N ASP A 175 -2.18 19.82 12.80
CA ASP A 175 -1.82 20.97 11.95
C ASP A 175 -0.96 20.60 10.73
N LYS A 176 -0.53 19.34 10.62
CA LYS A 176 0.40 18.86 9.59
C LYS A 176 -0.17 17.75 8.72
N ASN A 177 -1.00 16.87 9.28
CA ASN A 177 -1.46 15.66 8.59
C ASN A 177 -2.94 15.36 8.84
N VAL A 178 -3.52 14.64 7.89
CA VAL A 178 -4.74 13.85 8.05
C VAL A 178 -4.36 12.38 8.24
N TYR A 179 -5.09 11.71 9.12
CA TYR A 179 -4.91 10.31 9.46
C TYR A 179 -6.22 9.57 9.24
N LEU A 180 -6.20 8.47 8.50
CA LEU A 180 -7.38 7.64 8.27
C LEU A 180 -7.10 6.21 8.72
N LEU A 181 -8.00 5.68 9.56
CA LEU A 181 -7.99 4.29 10.00
C LEU A 181 -9.01 3.50 9.18
N ALA A 182 -8.60 2.34 8.68
CA ALA A 182 -9.49 1.34 8.11
C ALA A 182 -9.28 0.00 8.83
N ARG A 183 -10.37 -0.61 9.29
CA ARG A 183 -10.38 -1.96 9.88
C ARG A 183 -11.43 -2.83 9.22
N TRP A 184 -11.09 -4.05 8.83
CA TRP A 184 -12.06 -4.99 8.28
C TRP A 184 -11.71 -6.44 8.64
N PRO A 185 -12.72 -7.28 8.93
CA PRO A 185 -12.51 -8.71 9.08
C PRO A 185 -12.11 -9.33 7.75
N ASP A 186 -11.13 -10.22 7.79
CA ASP A 186 -10.60 -10.92 6.63
C ASP A 186 -10.08 -12.29 7.09
N GLU A 187 -10.56 -13.35 6.45
CA GLU A 187 -10.32 -14.71 6.86
C GLU A 187 -8.86 -15.14 6.69
N THR A 188 -8.11 -14.48 5.79
CA THR A 188 -6.75 -14.89 5.42
C THR A 188 -5.82 -13.72 5.14
N GLU A 189 -4.66 -13.68 5.78
CA GLU A 189 -3.60 -12.71 5.44
C GLU A 189 -3.00 -13.01 4.05
N ASN A 190 -3.49 -12.36 2.98
CA ASN A 190 -2.98 -12.55 1.62
C ASN A 190 -1.98 -11.44 1.28
N VAL A 191 -0.70 -11.81 1.22
CA VAL A 191 0.41 -10.88 0.91
C VAL A 191 1.25 -11.29 -0.31
N ILE A 192 0.87 -12.38 -0.98
CA ILE A 192 1.67 -12.97 -2.06
C ILE A 192 0.97 -12.70 -3.38
N LYS A 193 1.66 -11.98 -4.28
CA LYS A 193 1.12 -11.68 -5.61
C LYS A 193 1.99 -12.24 -6.74
N ASN A 194 1.36 -12.99 -7.64
CA ASN A 194 1.95 -13.51 -8.89
C ASN A 194 3.36 -14.12 -8.72
N GLN A 195 3.54 -14.94 -7.68
CA GLN A 195 4.82 -15.56 -7.35
C GLN A 195 5.29 -16.52 -8.45
N TRP A 196 6.59 -16.75 -8.52
CA TRP A 196 7.17 -17.85 -9.28
C TRP A 196 7.15 -19.13 -8.45
N VAL A 197 6.86 -20.25 -9.09
CA VAL A 197 6.85 -21.60 -8.49
C VAL A 197 7.68 -22.53 -9.36
N PHE A 198 8.57 -23.29 -8.74
CA PHE A 198 9.37 -24.32 -9.40
C PHE A 198 8.68 -25.69 -9.28
N ASP A 199 8.43 -26.37 -10.40
CA ASP A 199 7.82 -27.72 -10.39
C ASP A 199 8.84 -28.86 -10.24
N GLY A 200 10.14 -28.52 -10.11
CA GLY A 200 11.26 -29.46 -10.13
C GLY A 200 12.03 -29.44 -11.46
N THR A 201 11.45 -28.86 -12.51
CA THR A 201 12.05 -28.70 -13.84
C THR A 201 11.92 -27.27 -14.38
N THR A 202 10.75 -26.65 -14.20
CA THR A 202 10.38 -25.36 -14.81
C THR A 202 9.90 -24.37 -13.76
N TRP A 203 10.29 -23.10 -13.94
CA TRP A 203 9.72 -21.99 -13.20
C TRP A 203 8.51 -21.43 -13.93
N THR A 204 7.37 -21.35 -13.23
CA THR A 204 6.14 -20.75 -13.75
C THR A 204 5.69 -19.61 -12.85
N ARG A 205 5.31 -18.47 -13.43
CA ARG A 205 4.73 -17.36 -12.68
C ARG A 205 3.22 -17.57 -12.54
N THR A 206 2.72 -17.49 -11.32
CA THR A 206 1.29 -17.61 -11.04
C THR A 206 0.54 -16.37 -11.53
N SER A 207 -0.72 -16.58 -11.93
CA SER A 207 -1.63 -15.49 -12.29
C SER A 207 -2.24 -14.87 -11.03
N SER A 208 -2.86 -13.68 -11.18
CA SER A 208 -3.61 -13.05 -10.09
C SER A 208 -4.75 -13.94 -9.57
N ASN A 209 -5.29 -14.84 -10.40
CA ASN A 209 -6.36 -15.77 -10.01
C ASN A 209 -5.87 -16.92 -9.12
N VAL A 210 -4.55 -17.07 -8.98
CA VAL A 210 -3.93 -18.12 -8.15
C VAL A 210 -3.30 -17.49 -6.90
N ASN A 211 -2.58 -16.37 -7.07
CA ASN A 211 -2.01 -15.62 -5.97
C ASN A 211 -2.27 -14.13 -6.18
N ASP A 212 -3.19 -13.59 -5.40
CA ASP A 212 -3.31 -12.16 -5.19
C ASP A 212 -3.10 -11.78 -3.72
N GLU A 213 -3.06 -10.48 -3.48
CA GLU A 213 -2.90 -9.88 -2.16
C GLU A 213 -4.14 -9.09 -1.77
N ASP A 214 -4.32 -8.91 -0.46
CA ASP A 214 -5.33 -8.02 0.10
C ASP A 214 -4.97 -6.57 -0.18
N ARG A 215 -5.99 -5.75 -0.43
CA ARG A 215 -5.82 -4.34 -0.77
C ARG A 215 -6.93 -3.51 -0.17
N PHE A 216 -6.61 -2.24 0.01
CA PHE A 216 -7.55 -1.22 0.42
C PHE A 216 -7.27 0.05 -0.37
N ALA A 217 -8.31 0.78 -0.74
CA ALA A 217 -8.16 2.10 -1.33
C ALA A 217 -9.15 3.10 -0.73
N PHE A 218 -8.66 4.31 -0.46
CA PHE A 218 -9.50 5.51 -0.42
C PHE A 218 -9.47 6.17 -1.80
N VAL A 219 -10.61 6.72 -2.22
CA VAL A 219 -10.73 7.49 -3.47
C VAL A 219 -11.39 8.81 -3.09
N PHE A 220 -10.66 9.92 -3.13
CA PHE A 220 -11.16 11.27 -2.88
C PHE A 220 -11.55 11.95 -4.19
N ASP A 221 -12.75 12.53 -4.21
CA ASP A 221 -13.20 13.35 -5.33
C ASP A 221 -12.46 14.68 -5.31
N ILE A 222 -11.96 15.10 -6.48
CA ILE A 222 -11.50 16.47 -6.70
C ILE A 222 -12.51 17.19 -7.58
N ASN A 223 -12.90 16.59 -8.71
CA ASN A 223 -13.90 17.14 -9.62
C ASN A 223 -14.42 16.11 -10.65
N ALA A 224 -14.55 14.83 -10.26
CA ALA A 224 -15.05 13.80 -11.15
C ALA A 224 -16.58 13.93 -11.36
N GLU A 225 -17.02 13.88 -12.62
CA GLU A 225 -18.44 13.95 -12.98
C GLU A 225 -19.23 12.82 -12.31
N GLU A 226 -20.44 13.12 -11.82
CA GLU A 226 -21.35 12.19 -11.14
C GLU A 226 -20.83 11.55 -9.83
N TYR A 227 -19.64 11.89 -9.34
CA TYR A 227 -19.06 11.28 -8.13
C TYR A 227 -19.96 11.45 -6.91
N ALA A 228 -20.54 12.64 -6.71
CA ALA A 228 -21.45 12.90 -5.59
C ALA A 228 -22.70 11.98 -5.56
N ALA A 229 -23.09 11.41 -6.71
CA ALA A 229 -24.22 10.49 -6.81
C ALA A 229 -23.80 9.02 -6.82
N LYS A 230 -22.66 8.70 -7.45
CA LYS A 230 -22.25 7.32 -7.76
C LYS A 230 -20.99 6.86 -7.01
N GLY A 231 -20.34 7.75 -6.26
CA GLY A 231 -19.02 7.54 -5.66
C GLY A 231 -18.02 7.02 -6.68
N CYS A 232 -17.18 6.04 -6.30
CA CYS A 232 -16.18 5.48 -7.19
C CYS A 232 -16.75 4.75 -8.42
N ALA A 233 -18.05 4.40 -8.46
CA ALA A 233 -18.68 3.85 -9.66
C ALA A 233 -18.76 4.88 -10.81
N ALA A 234 -18.68 6.19 -10.50
CA ALA A 234 -18.58 7.24 -11.51
C ALA A 234 -17.33 7.09 -12.41
N LEU A 235 -16.30 6.39 -11.92
CA LEU A 235 -15.06 6.17 -12.65
C LEU A 235 -15.12 4.93 -13.54
N CYS A 236 -16.12 4.06 -13.38
CA CYS A 236 -16.16 2.76 -14.05
C CYS A 236 -16.78 2.85 -15.45
N HIS A 237 -15.94 2.68 -16.48
CA HIS A 237 -16.36 2.60 -17.87
C HIS A 237 -16.40 1.13 -18.33
N ALA A 238 -17.42 0.40 -17.87
CA ALA A 238 -17.59 -1.03 -18.17
C ALA A 238 -17.79 -1.36 -19.65
N THR A 239 -18.15 -0.37 -20.48
CA THR A 239 -18.31 -0.52 -21.93
C THR A 239 -17.00 -0.37 -22.71
N ASP A 240 -15.94 0.15 -22.09
CA ASP A 240 -14.61 0.16 -22.71
C ASP A 240 -14.10 -1.28 -22.88
N THR A 241 -13.21 -1.52 -23.85
CA THR A 241 -12.60 -2.84 -24.07
C THR A 241 -11.07 -2.72 -24.08
N PRO A 242 -10.38 -3.10 -22.98
CA PRO A 242 -10.93 -3.58 -21.71
C PRO A 242 -11.65 -2.47 -20.93
N ALA A 243 -12.50 -2.85 -19.97
CA ALA A 243 -13.13 -1.89 -19.06
C ALA A 243 -12.06 -1.03 -18.38
N THR A 244 -12.33 0.27 -18.23
CA THR A 244 -11.37 1.22 -17.64
C THR A 244 -11.95 1.92 -16.41
N MET A 245 -11.06 2.37 -15.53
CA MET A 245 -11.38 3.26 -14.42
C MET A 245 -10.75 4.63 -14.72
N ARG A 246 -11.58 5.66 -14.95
CA ARG A 246 -11.16 7.03 -15.26
C ARG A 246 -12.30 8.01 -15.04
N ALA A 247 -11.98 9.28 -14.83
CA ALA A 247 -13.00 10.33 -14.88
C ALA A 247 -13.59 10.49 -16.30
N SER A 248 -14.87 10.85 -16.36
CA SER A 248 -15.59 11.03 -17.63
C SER A 248 -15.38 12.43 -18.24
N ASN A 249 -15.33 13.46 -17.39
CA ASN A 249 -15.20 14.86 -17.78
C ASN A 249 -13.73 15.26 -18.01
N PRO A 250 -13.41 16.16 -18.96
CA PRO A 250 -12.03 16.46 -19.37
C PRO A 250 -11.05 16.88 -18.26
N ASP A 251 -11.53 17.66 -17.29
CA ASP A 251 -10.72 18.15 -16.17
C ASP A 251 -10.89 17.29 -14.90
N GLY A 252 -11.73 16.24 -14.98
CA GLY A 252 -12.10 15.39 -13.86
C GLY A 252 -10.95 14.54 -13.36
N HIS A 253 -10.74 14.51 -12.05
CA HIS A 253 -9.81 13.59 -11.42
C HIS A 253 -10.24 13.26 -10.00
N THR A 254 -9.70 12.15 -9.51
CA THR A 254 -9.80 11.72 -8.12
C THR A 254 -8.41 11.36 -7.62
N ASP A 255 -8.16 11.63 -6.36
CA ASP A 255 -6.98 11.18 -5.62
C ASP A 255 -7.25 9.78 -5.04
N THR A 256 -6.39 8.81 -5.29
CA THR A 256 -6.58 7.39 -4.95
C THR A 256 -5.41 6.82 -4.17
N TRP A 257 -5.59 6.70 -2.86
CA TRP A 257 -4.60 6.11 -1.96
C TRP A 257 -4.72 4.59 -1.96
N SER A 258 -3.86 3.90 -2.72
CA SER A 258 -3.93 2.45 -2.93
C SER A 258 -2.93 1.69 -2.06
N TRP A 259 -3.41 1.07 -0.98
CA TRP A 259 -2.63 0.19 -0.13
C TRP A 259 -2.70 -1.27 -0.61
N ARG A 260 -1.57 -1.96 -0.54
CA ARG A 260 -1.40 -3.35 -0.96
C ARG A 260 -0.58 -4.11 0.07
N ALA A 261 -1.13 -5.21 0.57
CA ALA A 261 -0.56 -5.94 1.70
C ALA A 261 0.86 -6.48 1.44
N GLY A 262 1.17 -6.89 0.20
CA GLY A 262 2.48 -7.41 -0.17
C GLY A 262 3.38 -6.43 -0.90
N ARG A 263 2.80 -5.47 -1.64
CA ARG A 263 3.57 -4.58 -2.53
C ARG A 263 3.86 -3.18 -2.00
N THR A 264 3.07 -2.65 -1.07
CA THR A 264 3.29 -1.29 -0.52
C THR A 264 3.46 -1.31 0.99
N ASN A 265 2.72 -2.18 1.69
CA ASN A 265 2.79 -2.30 3.13
C ASN A 265 4.20 -2.56 3.69
N PRO A 266 5.04 -3.46 3.10
CA PRO A 266 6.38 -3.71 3.63
C PRO A 266 7.32 -2.50 3.57
N LEU A 267 6.96 -1.47 2.80
CA LEU A 267 7.73 -0.24 2.63
C LEU A 267 7.15 0.92 3.47
N GLY A 268 5.97 0.75 4.09
CA GLY A 268 5.30 1.80 4.85
C GLY A 268 4.60 2.85 3.98
N PHE A 269 4.08 2.46 2.81
CA PHE A 269 3.41 3.36 1.86
C PHE A 269 2.06 2.81 1.40
N ALA A 270 1.21 3.69 0.90
CA ALA A 270 0.21 3.40 -0.12
C ALA A 270 0.67 4.07 -1.42
N GLU A 271 0.38 3.46 -2.58
CA GLU A 271 0.60 4.15 -3.85
C GLU A 271 -0.41 5.29 -3.95
N ASP A 272 0.11 6.51 -4.06
CA ASP A 272 -0.71 7.66 -4.45
C ASP A 272 -0.91 7.65 -5.96
N LEU A 273 -2.17 7.79 -6.38
CA LEU A 273 -2.59 7.64 -7.77
C LEU A 273 -3.74 8.59 -8.10
N LYS A 274 -3.68 9.29 -9.23
CA LYS A 274 -4.87 9.92 -9.82
C LYS A 274 -5.64 9.06 -10.83
N MET A 275 -6.96 9.20 -10.85
CA MET A 275 -7.82 8.67 -11.94
C MET A 275 -8.33 9.82 -12.81
N ALA A 276 -7.63 10.09 -13.91
CA ALA A 276 -7.97 11.14 -14.89
C ALA A 276 -8.49 10.54 -16.21
N PRO A 277 -9.10 11.33 -17.13
CA PRO A 277 -9.76 10.82 -18.35
C PRO A 277 -8.78 10.17 -19.33
N ARG A 278 -7.50 10.53 -19.23
CA ARG A 278 -6.39 9.79 -19.81
C ARG A 278 -5.67 9.14 -18.65
N PHE A 279 -5.42 7.84 -18.74
CA PHE A 279 -4.68 7.11 -17.72
C PHE A 279 -3.35 7.83 -17.46
N ALA A 280 -3.26 8.46 -16.30
CA ALA A 280 -2.12 9.21 -15.83
C ALA A 280 -1.88 8.74 -14.41
N LEU A 281 -0.69 8.20 -14.15
CA LEU A 281 -0.22 7.96 -12.79
C LEU A 281 0.40 9.26 -12.29
N ASP A 282 0.41 9.47 -10.97
CA ASP A 282 1.11 10.60 -10.39
C ASP A 282 2.60 10.52 -10.70
N GLY A 283 3.24 11.68 -10.80
CA GLY A 283 4.64 11.76 -11.19
C GLY A 283 5.54 11.00 -10.21
N GLY A 284 6.38 10.08 -10.70
CA GLY A 284 7.37 9.39 -9.86
C GLY A 284 7.54 7.90 -10.15
N THR A 285 8.18 7.16 -9.23
CA THR A 285 8.47 5.73 -9.39
C THR A 285 7.59 4.86 -8.50
N SER A 286 7.22 3.69 -9.03
CA SER A 286 6.45 2.66 -8.32
C SER A 286 7.16 2.08 -7.12
N ALA A 287 6.38 1.64 -6.14
CA ALA A 287 6.87 0.88 -4.98
C ALA A 287 7.38 -0.53 -5.37
N TYR A 288 7.19 -0.97 -6.60
CA TYR A 288 7.60 -2.29 -7.08
C TYR A 288 7.78 -2.37 -8.60
N ASP A 289 8.60 -3.32 -9.02
CA ASP A 289 8.74 -3.79 -10.40
C ASP A 289 8.39 -5.27 -10.51
N ASN A 290 7.98 -5.72 -11.71
CA ASN A 290 7.85 -7.15 -11.99
C ASN A 290 9.21 -7.85 -11.84
N ASN A 291 9.21 -9.00 -11.15
CA ASN A 291 10.40 -9.84 -11.03
C ASN A 291 10.47 -10.85 -12.18
N TRP A 292 10.91 -10.45 -13.37
CA TRP A 292 11.18 -11.37 -14.46
C TRP A 292 12.48 -11.02 -15.18
N ASN A 293 13.10 -12.00 -15.82
CA ASN A 293 14.22 -11.77 -16.73
C ASN A 293 13.73 -11.11 -18.04
N ALA A 294 14.67 -10.73 -18.91
CA ALA A 294 14.33 -10.05 -20.17
C ALA A 294 13.42 -10.87 -21.10
N SER A 295 13.56 -12.21 -21.12
CA SER A 295 12.71 -13.11 -21.91
C SER A 295 11.37 -13.43 -21.25
N ARG A 296 11.14 -13.00 -20.00
CA ARG A 296 9.96 -13.29 -19.17
C ARG A 296 9.70 -14.78 -18.93
N THR A 297 10.75 -15.60 -18.99
CA THR A 297 10.66 -17.06 -18.79
C THR A 297 11.18 -17.52 -17.43
N LEU A 298 11.88 -16.64 -16.70
CA LEU A 298 12.46 -16.94 -15.39
C LEU A 298 12.33 -15.72 -14.46
N PRO A 299 12.47 -15.92 -13.13
CA PRO A 299 12.69 -14.82 -12.21
C PRO A 299 13.91 -13.98 -12.63
N GLY A 300 13.83 -12.67 -12.45
CA GLY A 300 14.98 -11.77 -12.68
C GLY A 300 15.92 -11.72 -11.47
N PHE A 301 15.34 -11.84 -10.27
CA PHE A 301 16.00 -11.71 -8.99
C PHE A 301 15.53 -12.80 -8.02
N MET A 302 16.40 -13.12 -7.05
CA MET A 302 16.12 -13.98 -5.91
C MET A 302 16.65 -13.34 -4.62
N ALA A 303 16.33 -13.90 -3.47
CA ALA A 303 16.89 -13.43 -2.21
C ALA A 303 18.33 -13.93 -2.04
N GLU A 304 19.19 -13.07 -1.48
CA GLU A 304 20.52 -13.46 -1.03
C GLU A 304 20.43 -14.56 0.06
N ASN A 305 21.16 -15.67 -0.13
CA ASN A 305 21.20 -16.83 0.79
C ASN A 305 19.81 -17.41 1.11
N ASP A 306 19.04 -17.78 0.08
CA ASP A 306 17.71 -18.38 0.23
C ASP A 306 17.63 -19.83 -0.28
N PRO A 307 18.33 -20.79 0.35
CA PRO A 307 18.42 -22.19 -0.09
C PRO A 307 17.08 -22.96 -0.05
N GLY A 308 15.99 -22.31 0.35
CA GLY A 308 14.65 -22.88 0.31
C GLY A 308 13.60 -21.99 -0.36
N ALA A 309 14.03 -20.92 -1.04
CA ALA A 309 13.12 -20.02 -1.76
C ALA A 309 11.93 -19.56 -0.88
N ASN A 310 12.24 -19.08 0.33
CA ASN A 310 11.26 -18.75 1.37
C ASN A 310 11.14 -17.24 1.60
N ALA A 311 11.76 -16.41 0.74
CA ALA A 311 11.63 -14.97 0.85
C ALA A 311 10.18 -14.53 0.64
N ARG A 312 9.57 -13.97 1.70
CA ARG A 312 8.22 -13.38 1.63
C ARG A 312 8.18 -12.14 0.73
N PHE A 313 9.24 -11.33 0.76
CA PHE A 313 9.40 -10.13 -0.07
C PHE A 313 10.83 -10.03 -0.60
N LEU A 314 10.98 -9.49 -1.81
CA LEU A 314 12.27 -9.07 -2.35
C LEU A 314 12.33 -7.55 -2.33
N ILE A 315 13.32 -6.96 -1.67
CA ILE A 315 13.43 -5.51 -1.53
C ILE A 315 14.79 -5.03 -2.03
N ARG A 316 14.80 -3.98 -2.86
CA ARG A 316 15.98 -3.19 -3.18
C ARG A 316 16.26 -2.25 -2.01
N LEU A 317 17.05 -2.68 -1.03
CA LEU A 317 17.48 -1.80 0.09
C LEU A 317 19.00 -1.79 0.25
N PRO A 318 19.56 -0.69 0.80
CA PRO A 318 20.90 -0.72 1.38
C PRO A 318 20.96 -1.73 2.55
N GLU A 319 22.17 -2.16 2.90
CA GLU A 319 22.53 -3.34 3.71
C GLU A 319 21.58 -3.73 4.87
N GLY A 320 21.05 -4.97 4.86
CA GLY A 320 20.38 -5.58 6.02
C GLY A 320 19.07 -6.35 5.77
N ALA A 321 18.33 -6.07 4.69
CA ALA A 321 17.21 -6.90 4.23
C ALA A 321 17.73 -8.06 3.35
N LYS A 322 16.97 -9.16 3.17
CA LYS A 322 17.30 -10.16 2.13
C LYS A 322 17.29 -9.45 0.78
N ARG A 323 18.49 -9.11 0.29
CA ARG A 323 18.69 -8.30 -0.92
C ARG A 323 18.19 -9.07 -2.13
N ALA A 324 17.50 -8.38 -3.03
CA ALA A 324 17.26 -8.90 -4.37
C ALA A 324 18.60 -8.98 -5.12
N VAL A 325 19.11 -10.20 -5.32
CA VAL A 325 20.31 -10.48 -6.11
C VAL A 325 19.91 -11.07 -7.47
N PRO A 326 20.73 -10.93 -8.53
CA PRO A 326 20.45 -11.56 -9.81
C PRO A 326 20.15 -13.05 -9.63
N PHE A 327 19.11 -13.54 -10.29
CA PHE A 327 18.72 -14.95 -10.24
C PHE A 327 19.88 -15.85 -10.69
N ARG A 328 20.13 -16.92 -9.93
CA ARG A 328 21.15 -17.94 -10.23
C ARG A 328 20.49 -19.31 -10.11
N GLN A 329 20.78 -20.19 -11.07
CA GLN A 329 20.27 -21.57 -11.10
C GLN A 329 21.11 -22.48 -10.22
#